data_AF-A0A2E9Y5R1-F1
#
_entry.id   AF-A0A2E9Y5R1-F1
#
_cell.length_a   1.000
_cell.length_b   1.000
_cell.length_c   1.000
_cell.angle_alpha   90.00
_cell.angle_beta   90.00
_cell.angle_gamma   90.00
#
_symmetry.space_group_name_H-M   'P 1'
#
loop_
_entity.id
_entity.type
_entity.pdbx_description
1 polymer ?
#
loop_
_entity_poly.entity_id
_entity_poly.type
_entity_poly.pdbx_seq_one_letter_code
_entity_poly.pdbx_strand_id
1 'polypeptide(L)'
;MGGNNMDEPERAAEQPPSDSAFVAWAQARAVPLSIPRHDDNYNDLSFIAEVIGGKRIIAVGESAHYLREWNRWRARLFKYLALEHGFTTFVLEAGLVEGRRVHDYVAGADDEWDDIAPCINNVWGVWTEMNELIRWMREWNANPDRPRELRFYSMDGTGNWGQARFAYRAVHDFTRKADQGLADDIAWDFETAVEEITLQTRTEVSPERFRDLIGAASLMISRMEQARLAYTAATSHDDFDWALRCAQIMRDVFLALAQTEADFDVGVRQFWNVRDVSMAESVRWIREREGADAGMVLGAHNTHLQLHPVRVQKATSMGSYYASRFGRDDTLFIGTTSERSLKGEAPRPDSNQAAYAKVKPDCYFLDLRTAPQSGPIADWLKVERPDRTNLRYQPVCAGDAWDCLLFHRTLATGEVEIPSYLYSPPTEYSGSDLAGFSGRYVIHGFLAAVNTLDVFFEDGVLYTDGQDDTSGEVFPPYKVPLHYCADGQFRWKVWPSIIGFQRDGVEATVNVTTPGGATYHGSRIGDAVGG
;
A
#
# COMPACT_ATOMS: atom_id res chain seq x y z
N MET A 1 8.65 21.86 -56.64
CA MET A 1 7.24 21.45 -56.78
C MET A 1 6.74 21.14 -55.39
N GLY A 2 5.79 21.93 -54.89
CA GLY A 2 5.22 21.75 -53.55
C GLY A 2 4.44 20.46 -53.46
N GLY A 3 4.76 19.64 -52.46
CA GLY A 3 3.93 18.51 -52.05
C GLY A 3 2.92 19.03 -51.03
N ASN A 4 1.64 18.92 -51.36
CA ASN A 4 0.53 19.20 -50.47
C ASN A 4 0.62 18.29 -49.22
N ASN A 5 0.87 18.89 -48.06
CA ASN A 5 0.35 18.35 -46.80
C ASN A 5 -1.16 18.46 -46.89
N MET A 6 -1.83 17.32 -47.13
CA MET A 6 -3.25 17.22 -46.81
C MET A 6 -3.31 17.16 -45.28
N ASP A 7 -3.71 18.28 -44.68
CA ASP A 7 -4.13 18.35 -43.29
C ASP A 7 -5.20 17.27 -43.09
N GLU A 8 -4.87 16.21 -42.34
CA GLU A 8 -5.89 15.38 -41.72
C GLU A 8 -6.74 16.32 -40.85
N PRO A 9 -8.08 16.28 -40.94
CA PRO A 9 -8.90 17.13 -40.11
C PRO A 9 -8.62 16.76 -38.65
N GLU A 10 -8.12 17.72 -37.87
CA GLU A 10 -8.14 17.66 -36.41
C GLU A 10 -9.55 17.23 -36.00
N ARG A 11 -9.67 15.99 -35.51
CA ARG A 11 -10.92 15.47 -34.96
C ARG A 11 -11.30 16.43 -33.84
N ALA A 12 -12.35 17.22 -34.04
CA ALA A 12 -12.88 18.08 -33.01
C ALA A 12 -13.05 17.22 -31.74
N ALA A 13 -12.35 17.59 -30.66
CA ALA A 13 -12.45 16.86 -29.41
C ALA A 13 -13.92 16.84 -28.99
N GLU A 14 -14.57 15.68 -29.09
CA GLU A 14 -15.94 15.51 -28.62
C GLU A 14 -15.98 15.96 -27.16
N GLN A 15 -16.89 16.89 -26.85
CA GLN A 15 -17.06 17.33 -25.47
C GLN A 15 -17.39 16.09 -24.62
N PRO A 16 -16.71 15.87 -23.49
CA PRO A 16 -16.99 14.73 -22.65
C PRO A 16 -18.47 14.74 -22.23
N PRO A 17 -19.12 13.57 -22.13
CA PRO A 17 -20.53 13.50 -21.79
C PRO A 17 -20.78 14.19 -20.44
N SER A 18 -21.86 14.96 -20.36
CA SER A 18 -22.28 15.63 -19.12
C SER A 18 -22.46 14.63 -17.99
N ASP A 19 -22.02 15.01 -16.79
CA ASP A 19 -22.17 14.18 -15.58
C ASP A 19 -23.60 14.15 -15.04
N SER A 20 -24.52 14.99 -15.53
CA SER A 20 -25.89 15.09 -15.01
C SER A 20 -26.64 13.76 -15.03
N ALA A 21 -26.49 12.98 -16.10
CA ALA A 21 -27.14 11.68 -16.21
C ALA A 21 -26.53 10.65 -15.24
N PHE A 22 -25.20 10.64 -15.11
CA PHE A 22 -24.50 9.81 -14.14
C PHE A 22 -24.90 10.18 -12.71
N VAL A 23 -24.87 11.47 -12.34
CA VAL A 23 -25.20 11.95 -11.00
C VAL A 23 -26.64 11.61 -10.64
N ALA A 24 -27.61 11.81 -11.54
CA ALA A 24 -29.00 11.47 -11.29
C ALA A 24 -29.20 9.96 -11.06
N TRP A 25 -28.53 9.13 -11.86
CA TRP A 25 -28.55 7.67 -11.68
C TRP A 25 -27.88 7.25 -10.37
N ALA A 26 -26.69 7.76 -10.09
CA ALA A 26 -25.94 7.47 -8.86
C ALA A 26 -26.72 7.91 -7.63
N GLN A 27 -27.37 9.07 -7.65
CA GLN A 27 -28.23 9.56 -6.57
C GLN A 27 -29.40 8.63 -6.25
N ALA A 28 -29.94 7.93 -7.25
CA ALA A 28 -31.03 6.97 -7.09
C ALA A 28 -30.55 5.56 -6.67
N ARG A 29 -29.25 5.26 -6.81
CA ARG A 29 -28.67 3.93 -6.58
C ARG A 29 -27.70 3.87 -5.40
N ALA A 30 -27.18 5.00 -4.97
CA ALA A 30 -26.25 5.11 -3.85
C ALA A 30 -26.90 4.58 -2.57
N VAL A 31 -26.21 3.67 -1.89
CA VAL A 31 -26.60 3.16 -0.58
C VAL A 31 -25.92 4.01 0.48
N PRO A 32 -26.67 4.73 1.33
CA PRO A 32 -26.12 5.45 2.46
C PRO A 32 -25.29 4.56 3.37
N LEU A 33 -24.13 5.04 3.78
CA LEU A 33 -23.24 4.35 4.70
C LEU A 33 -22.74 5.30 5.78
N SER A 34 -22.29 4.72 6.89
CA SER A 34 -21.42 5.39 7.84
C SER A 34 -20.18 4.54 8.11
N ILE A 35 -19.08 5.21 8.42
CA ILE A 35 -17.84 4.59 8.88
C ILE A 35 -17.65 5.04 10.33
N PRO A 36 -18.30 4.37 11.29
CA PRO A 36 -18.25 4.79 12.67
C PRO A 36 -16.86 4.55 13.26
N ARG A 37 -16.53 5.30 14.32
CA ARG A 37 -15.28 5.12 15.08
C ARG A 37 -15.21 3.74 15.75
N HIS A 38 -16.36 3.26 16.23
CA HIS A 38 -16.49 1.95 16.89
C HIS A 38 -17.62 1.15 16.23
N ASP A 39 -17.50 -0.18 16.27
CA ASP A 39 -18.46 -1.09 15.65
C ASP A 39 -19.57 -1.45 16.65
N ASP A 40 -20.65 -0.66 16.71
CA ASP A 40 -21.79 -0.96 17.60
C ASP A 40 -22.68 -2.10 17.06
N ASN A 41 -22.84 -2.16 15.73
CA ASN A 41 -23.52 -3.22 14.98
C ASN A 41 -23.16 -3.13 13.48
N TYR A 42 -23.72 -4.04 12.67
CA TYR A 42 -23.47 -4.16 11.23
C TYR A 42 -24.74 -4.10 10.36
N ASN A 43 -25.87 -3.59 10.88
CA ASN A 43 -27.16 -3.63 10.17
C ASN A 43 -27.15 -2.83 8.85
N ASP A 44 -26.44 -1.72 8.82
CA ASP A 44 -26.20 -0.89 7.63
C ASP A 44 -25.32 -1.58 6.57
N LEU A 45 -24.65 -2.69 6.89
CA LEU A 45 -23.92 -3.53 5.92
C LEU A 45 -24.76 -4.67 5.34
N SER A 46 -26.04 -4.79 5.71
CA SER A 46 -26.92 -5.87 5.22
C SER A 46 -26.98 -5.99 3.69
N PHE A 47 -26.89 -4.86 2.97
CA PHE A 47 -26.88 -4.83 1.49
C PHE A 47 -25.64 -5.51 0.88
N ILE A 48 -24.53 -5.61 1.62
CA ILE A 48 -23.26 -6.18 1.12
C ILE A 48 -23.47 -7.62 0.68
N ALA A 49 -24.36 -8.39 1.32
CA ALA A 49 -24.65 -9.77 0.97
C ALA A 49 -25.09 -9.93 -0.50
N GLU A 50 -25.93 -9.02 -1.00
CA GLU A 50 -26.39 -9.01 -2.39
C GLU A 50 -25.26 -8.56 -3.34
N VAL A 51 -24.47 -7.56 -2.94
CA VAL A 51 -23.37 -7.00 -3.75
C VAL A 51 -22.25 -8.01 -3.97
N ILE A 52 -21.84 -8.74 -2.92
CA ILE A 52 -20.79 -9.75 -3.00
C ILE A 52 -21.28 -11.00 -3.73
N GLY A 53 -22.56 -11.38 -3.54
CA GLY A 53 -23.11 -12.61 -4.08
C GLY A 53 -22.25 -13.83 -3.71
N GLY A 54 -21.81 -14.57 -4.73
CA GLY A 54 -20.94 -15.75 -4.56
C GLY A 54 -19.44 -15.49 -4.52
N LYS A 55 -19.01 -14.22 -4.57
CA LYS A 55 -17.59 -13.85 -4.66
C LYS A 55 -16.85 -14.16 -3.36
N ARG A 56 -15.66 -14.75 -3.45
CA ARG A 56 -14.80 -15.07 -2.31
C ARG A 56 -13.64 -14.10 -2.12
N ILE A 57 -13.34 -13.23 -3.08
CA ILE A 57 -12.32 -12.20 -2.90
C ILE A 57 -12.95 -10.82 -2.97
N ILE A 58 -12.85 -10.04 -1.90
CA ILE A 58 -13.30 -8.65 -1.85
C ILE A 58 -12.08 -7.74 -1.73
N ALA A 59 -11.68 -7.13 -2.84
CA ALA A 59 -10.53 -6.25 -2.93
C ALA A 59 -10.98 -4.79 -2.70
N VAL A 60 -10.46 -4.16 -1.64
CA VAL A 60 -10.87 -2.84 -1.16
C VAL A 60 -9.71 -1.85 -1.25
N GLY A 61 -9.86 -0.91 -2.17
CA GLY A 61 -8.91 0.14 -2.46
C GLY A 61 -8.80 1.20 -1.37
N GLU A 62 -7.77 2.02 -1.46
CA GLU A 62 -7.66 3.31 -0.77
C GLU A 62 -7.19 4.38 -1.74
N SER A 63 -7.80 5.57 -1.66
CA SER A 63 -7.44 6.71 -2.50
C SER A 63 -6.10 7.35 -2.11
N ALA A 64 -5.65 7.11 -0.88
CA ALA A 64 -4.34 7.44 -0.35
C ALA A 64 -4.03 6.56 0.86
N HIS A 65 -2.76 6.39 1.19
CA HIS A 65 -2.35 5.69 2.41
C HIS A 65 -2.69 6.49 3.68
N TYR A 66 -2.72 5.79 4.81
CA TYR A 66 -2.80 6.40 6.15
C TYR A 66 -4.13 7.08 6.49
N LEU A 67 -5.22 6.67 5.83
CA LEU A 67 -6.54 7.26 6.00
C LEU A 67 -7.40 6.43 6.95
N ARG A 68 -7.90 7.08 8.00
CA ARG A 68 -8.74 6.44 9.03
C ARG A 68 -9.94 5.75 8.41
N GLU A 69 -10.68 6.44 7.53
CA GLU A 69 -11.94 5.96 6.99
C GLU A 69 -11.76 4.66 6.19
N TRP A 70 -10.70 4.54 5.39
CA TRP A 70 -10.45 3.34 4.58
C TRP A 70 -9.98 2.16 5.42
N ASN A 71 -9.14 2.40 6.43
CA ASN A 71 -8.73 1.37 7.37
C ASN A 71 -9.90 0.88 8.23
N ARG A 72 -10.70 1.80 8.78
CA ARG A 72 -11.95 1.46 9.50
C ARG A 72 -12.90 0.67 8.63
N TRP A 73 -13.10 1.09 7.38
CA TRP A 73 -14.00 0.40 6.46
C TRP A 73 -13.54 -1.03 6.18
N ARG A 74 -12.26 -1.24 5.84
CA ARG A 74 -11.70 -2.59 5.62
C ARG A 74 -11.86 -3.50 6.83
N ALA A 75 -11.51 -3.00 8.02
CA ALA A 75 -11.65 -3.73 9.27
C ALA A 75 -13.11 -4.09 9.56
N ARG A 76 -14.01 -3.12 9.44
CA ARG A 76 -15.44 -3.28 9.70
C ARG A 76 -16.09 -4.25 8.72
N LEU A 77 -15.77 -4.13 7.43
CA LEU A 77 -16.25 -5.03 6.40
C LEU A 77 -15.76 -6.47 6.65
N PHE A 78 -14.49 -6.66 6.97
CA PHE A 78 -13.96 -7.99 7.27
C PHE A 78 -14.66 -8.62 8.47
N LYS A 79 -14.83 -7.88 9.58
CA LYS A 79 -15.54 -8.38 10.76
C LYS A 79 -16.97 -8.81 10.43
N TYR A 80 -17.71 -8.01 9.66
CA TYR A 80 -19.05 -8.35 9.20
C TYR A 80 -19.06 -9.60 8.32
N LEU A 81 -18.16 -9.70 7.35
CA LEU A 81 -18.07 -10.85 6.45
C LEU A 81 -17.63 -12.13 7.19
N ALA A 82 -16.80 -12.01 8.22
CA ALA A 82 -16.41 -13.13 9.07
C ALA A 82 -17.58 -13.62 9.95
N LEU A 83 -18.35 -12.70 10.51
CA LEU A 83 -19.52 -13.01 11.34
C LEU A 83 -20.66 -13.64 10.52
N GLU A 84 -20.98 -13.08 9.35
CA GLU A 84 -22.23 -13.37 8.65
C GLU A 84 -22.03 -14.18 7.34
N HIS A 85 -20.83 -14.14 6.74
CA HIS A 85 -20.59 -14.67 5.38
C HIS A 85 -19.44 -15.67 5.29
N GLY A 86 -18.85 -16.05 6.43
CA GLY A 86 -17.83 -17.11 6.52
C GLY A 86 -16.48 -16.75 5.90
N PHE A 87 -16.16 -15.46 5.75
CA PHE A 87 -14.83 -15.00 5.37
C PHE A 87 -13.84 -15.26 6.51
N THR A 88 -12.64 -15.73 6.17
CA THR A 88 -11.65 -16.16 7.16
C THR A 88 -10.33 -15.43 7.02
N THR A 89 -10.07 -14.77 5.88
CA THR A 89 -8.73 -14.28 5.57
C THR A 89 -8.73 -12.78 5.32
N PHE A 90 -7.84 -12.06 6.01
CA PHE A 90 -7.56 -10.66 5.75
C PHE A 90 -6.15 -10.54 5.18
N VAL A 91 -6.01 -9.82 4.06
CA VAL A 91 -4.73 -9.62 3.37
C VAL A 91 -4.46 -8.14 3.22
N LEU A 92 -3.27 -7.68 3.62
CA LEU A 92 -2.88 -6.27 3.55
C LEU A 92 -1.71 -6.06 2.58
N GLU A 93 -1.64 -4.88 1.96
CA GLU A 93 -0.48 -4.36 1.24
C GLU A 93 0.69 -4.03 2.20
N ALA A 94 1.20 -5.07 2.85
CA ALA A 94 2.43 -5.07 3.62
C ALA A 94 3.30 -6.24 3.14
N GLY A 95 4.55 -6.30 3.59
CA GLY A 95 5.49 -7.36 3.19
C GLY A 95 5.05 -8.74 3.67
N LEU A 96 4.94 -9.69 2.74
CA LEU A 96 4.51 -11.06 3.05
C LEU A 96 5.51 -11.76 3.98
N VAL A 97 6.81 -11.54 3.78
CA VAL A 97 7.88 -12.20 4.55
C VAL A 97 7.77 -11.82 6.04
N GLU A 98 7.73 -10.53 6.34
CA GLU A 98 7.54 -10.03 7.70
C GLU A 98 6.14 -10.36 8.24
N GLY A 99 5.14 -10.36 7.37
CA GLY A 99 3.75 -10.72 7.67
C GLY A 99 3.57 -12.12 8.24
N ARG A 100 4.54 -13.03 8.08
CA ARG A 100 4.51 -14.35 8.74
C ARG A 100 4.41 -14.23 10.26
N ARG A 101 5.13 -13.30 10.89
CA ARG A 101 5.04 -13.11 12.36
C ARG A 101 3.65 -12.65 12.80
N VAL A 102 3.01 -11.80 11.99
CA VAL A 102 1.63 -11.35 12.25
C VAL A 102 0.64 -12.50 12.05
N HIS A 103 0.86 -13.34 11.03
CA HIS A 103 0.10 -14.56 10.80
C HIS A 103 0.15 -15.50 12.01
N ASP A 104 1.36 -15.77 12.53
CA ASP A 104 1.57 -16.65 13.68
C ASP A 104 1.01 -16.03 14.99
N TYR A 105 1.14 -14.70 15.17
CA TYR A 105 0.49 -13.97 16.26
C TYR A 105 -1.03 -14.12 16.23
N VAL A 106 -1.66 -13.99 15.06
CA VAL A 106 -3.11 -14.23 14.94
C VAL A 106 -3.47 -15.69 15.23
N ALA A 107 -2.59 -16.64 14.91
CA ALA A 107 -2.76 -18.06 15.20
C ALA A 107 -2.47 -18.45 16.67
N GLY A 108 -2.06 -17.51 17.52
CA GLY A 108 -1.89 -17.74 18.95
C GLY A 108 -0.43 -17.86 19.44
N ALA A 109 0.56 -17.50 18.62
CA ALA A 109 1.96 -17.43 19.06
C ALA A 109 2.13 -16.52 20.29
N ASP A 110 3.06 -16.85 21.18
CA ASP A 110 3.33 -16.10 22.42
C ASP A 110 4.31 -14.95 22.15
N ASP A 111 3.88 -14.01 21.30
CA ASP A 111 4.61 -12.78 20.97
C ASP A 111 3.88 -11.57 21.58
N GLU A 112 4.65 -10.62 22.08
CA GLU A 112 4.15 -9.33 22.54
C GLU A 112 3.84 -8.40 21.36
N TRP A 113 2.83 -7.54 21.51
CA TRP A 113 2.39 -6.67 20.42
C TRP A 113 3.49 -5.76 19.87
N ASP A 114 4.38 -5.26 20.74
CA ASP A 114 5.48 -4.38 20.35
C ASP A 114 6.49 -5.05 19.40
N ASP A 115 6.59 -6.38 19.41
CA ASP A 115 7.43 -7.15 18.47
C ASP A 115 6.71 -7.47 17.16
N ILE A 116 5.38 -7.43 17.16
CA ILE A 116 4.51 -7.77 16.02
C ILE A 116 4.15 -6.56 15.18
N ALA A 117 3.82 -5.42 15.81
CA ALA A 117 3.48 -4.19 15.13
C ALA A 117 4.50 -3.78 14.03
N PRO A 118 5.83 -3.86 14.26
CA PRO A 118 6.83 -3.50 13.24
C PRO A 118 6.84 -4.43 12.03
N CYS A 119 6.31 -5.66 12.17
CA CYS A 119 6.24 -6.65 11.10
C CYS A 119 5.14 -6.34 10.08
N ILE A 120 4.22 -5.43 10.40
CA ILE A 120 3.28 -4.84 9.46
C ILE A 120 3.98 -3.59 8.87
N ASN A 121 4.87 -3.83 7.90
CA ASN A 121 5.76 -2.81 7.33
C ASN A 121 5.00 -1.70 6.57
N ASN A 122 5.71 -0.77 5.91
CA ASN A 122 5.12 0.46 5.33
C ASN A 122 4.35 1.30 6.37
N VAL A 123 4.82 1.24 7.63
CA VAL A 123 4.25 2.00 8.73
C VAL A 123 2.81 1.55 9.07
N TRP A 124 2.31 0.45 8.49
CA TRP A 124 0.94 -0.02 8.69
C TRP A 124 0.63 -0.40 10.15
N GLY A 125 1.60 -0.99 10.86
CA GLY A 125 1.40 -1.48 12.23
C GLY A 125 1.34 -0.42 13.32
N VAL A 126 1.40 0.87 12.97
CA VAL A 126 1.16 1.95 13.93
C VAL A 126 -0.28 2.45 13.87
N TRP A 127 -1.10 2.03 12.90
CA TRP A 127 -2.46 2.53 12.75
C TRP A 127 -3.39 1.73 13.65
N THR A 128 -4.02 2.44 14.58
CA THR A 128 -4.92 1.89 15.59
C THR A 128 -5.99 1.01 14.95
N GLU A 129 -6.53 1.41 13.80
CA GLU A 129 -7.58 0.68 13.09
C GLU A 129 -7.14 -0.71 12.61
N MET A 130 -5.89 -0.84 12.16
CA MET A 130 -5.33 -2.13 11.74
C MET A 130 -4.91 -2.97 12.94
N ASN A 131 -4.35 -2.34 13.98
CA ASN A 131 -3.94 -3.00 15.22
C ASN A 131 -5.15 -3.62 15.94
N GLU A 132 -6.25 -2.87 16.06
CA GLU A 132 -7.52 -3.35 16.61
C GLU A 132 -8.07 -4.53 15.82
N LEU A 133 -7.95 -4.52 14.49
CA LEU A 133 -8.40 -5.64 13.66
C LEU A 133 -7.59 -6.90 13.95
N ILE A 134 -6.26 -6.81 13.99
CA ILE A 134 -5.38 -7.95 14.20
C ILE A 134 -5.54 -8.53 15.60
N ARG A 135 -5.65 -7.67 16.63
CA ARG A 135 -5.96 -8.11 18.00
C ARG A 135 -7.32 -8.79 18.07
N TRP A 136 -8.35 -8.24 17.42
CA TRP A 136 -9.67 -8.86 17.33
C TRP A 136 -9.61 -10.24 16.63
N MET A 137 -8.78 -10.40 15.59
CA MET A 137 -8.58 -11.71 14.94
C MET A 137 -7.94 -12.73 15.88
N ARG A 138 -6.96 -12.31 16.69
CA ARG A 138 -6.36 -13.17 17.73
C ARG A 138 -7.39 -13.54 18.81
N GLU A 139 -8.16 -12.59 19.30
CA GLU A 139 -9.23 -12.83 20.28
C GLU A 139 -10.32 -13.77 19.74
N TRP A 140 -10.66 -13.62 18.46
CA TRP A 140 -11.55 -14.54 17.76
C TRP A 140 -11.01 -15.98 17.78
N ASN A 141 -9.74 -16.17 17.42
CA ASN A 141 -9.10 -17.49 17.38
C ASN A 141 -8.91 -18.11 18.76
N ALA A 142 -8.77 -17.29 19.81
CA ALA A 142 -8.69 -17.77 21.18
C ALA A 142 -10.04 -18.27 21.74
N ASN A 143 -11.16 -17.95 21.07
CA ASN A 143 -12.49 -18.37 21.51
C ASN A 143 -12.87 -19.73 20.89
N PRO A 144 -12.99 -20.82 21.68
CA PRO A 144 -13.28 -22.16 21.18
C PRO A 144 -14.68 -22.32 20.59
N ASP A 145 -15.61 -21.39 20.84
CA ASP A 145 -16.95 -21.40 20.28
C ASP A 145 -17.00 -20.82 18.85
N ARG A 146 -15.88 -20.28 18.34
CA ARG A 146 -15.82 -19.75 16.97
C ARG A 146 -15.67 -20.88 15.96
N PRO A 147 -16.50 -20.90 14.90
CA PRO A 147 -16.59 -22.06 14.01
C PRO A 147 -15.40 -22.22 13.07
N ARG A 148 -14.61 -21.15 12.85
CA ARG A 148 -13.48 -21.11 11.92
C ARG A 148 -12.43 -20.16 12.44
N GLU A 149 -11.17 -20.51 12.25
CA GLU A 149 -10.04 -19.63 12.56
C GLU A 149 -9.88 -18.56 11.47
N LEU A 150 -9.49 -17.37 11.89
CA LEU A 150 -9.12 -16.27 11.02
C LEU A 150 -7.62 -16.30 10.73
N ARG A 151 -7.25 -15.83 9.54
CA ARG A 151 -5.88 -15.75 9.05
C ARG A 151 -5.56 -14.34 8.59
N PHE A 152 -4.45 -13.81 9.09
CA PHE A 152 -3.85 -12.61 8.54
C PHE A 152 -2.75 -12.99 7.57
N TYR A 153 -2.66 -12.27 6.46
CA TYR A 153 -1.53 -12.30 5.57
C TYR A 153 -1.20 -10.88 5.12
N SER A 154 0.01 -10.72 4.60
CA SER A 154 0.34 -9.60 3.74
C SER A 154 0.54 -10.11 2.31
N MET A 155 0.64 -9.23 1.31
CA MET A 155 0.83 -9.65 -0.08
C MET A 155 1.98 -8.98 -0.82
N ASP A 156 2.49 -7.86 -0.31
CA ASP A 156 3.61 -7.15 -0.91
C ASP A 156 4.93 -7.91 -0.72
N GLY A 157 5.99 -7.45 -1.36
CA GLY A 157 7.34 -8.03 -1.26
C GLY A 157 7.91 -7.92 0.15
N THR A 158 9.03 -7.23 0.30
CA THR A 158 9.66 -7.12 1.62
C THR A 158 10.40 -5.80 1.82
N GLY A 159 10.42 -5.33 3.07
CA GLY A 159 11.13 -4.12 3.50
C GLY A 159 10.75 -2.87 2.71
N ASN A 160 9.46 -2.61 2.51
CA ASN A 160 8.95 -1.53 1.66
C ASN A 160 9.43 -1.62 0.19
N TRP A 161 9.28 -2.81 -0.40
CA TRP A 161 9.59 -3.08 -1.80
C TRP A 161 11.02 -2.68 -2.26
N GLY A 162 12.03 -3.06 -1.49
CA GLY A 162 13.41 -2.70 -1.86
C GLY A 162 14.52 -3.37 -1.09
N GLN A 163 14.22 -4.37 -0.25
CA GLN A 163 15.19 -4.95 0.67
C GLN A 163 15.13 -6.48 0.66
N ALA A 164 16.00 -7.11 -0.14
CA ALA A 164 16.06 -8.57 -0.24
C ALA A 164 16.48 -9.27 1.07
N ARG A 165 17.06 -8.54 2.04
CA ARG A 165 17.63 -9.11 3.28
C ARG A 165 16.64 -9.91 4.12
N PHE A 166 15.38 -9.49 4.22
CA PHE A 166 14.39 -10.20 5.03
C PHE A 166 14.01 -11.54 4.39
N ALA A 167 13.81 -11.55 3.07
CA ALA A 167 13.57 -12.77 2.31
C ALA A 167 14.80 -13.70 2.38
N TYR A 168 16.01 -13.16 2.24
CA TYR A 168 17.26 -13.91 2.44
C TYR A 168 17.31 -14.57 3.81
N ARG A 169 17.09 -13.82 4.90
CA ARG A 169 17.11 -14.37 6.27
C ARG A 169 16.10 -15.51 6.42
N ALA A 170 14.87 -15.32 5.95
CA ALA A 170 13.83 -16.35 6.03
C ALA A 170 14.22 -17.64 5.29
N VAL A 171 14.76 -17.52 4.07
CA VAL A 171 15.17 -18.70 3.28
C VAL A 171 16.43 -19.35 3.85
N HIS A 172 17.41 -18.56 4.26
CA HIS A 172 18.65 -19.05 4.86
C HIS A 172 18.40 -19.77 6.20
N ASP A 173 17.53 -19.23 7.06
CA ASP A 173 17.16 -19.88 8.32
C ASP A 173 16.41 -21.20 8.11
N PHE A 174 15.58 -21.26 7.07
CA PHE A 174 14.93 -22.50 6.66
C PHE A 174 15.96 -23.54 6.16
N THR A 175 16.85 -23.15 5.25
CA THR A 175 17.83 -24.09 4.67
C THR A 175 18.86 -24.54 5.68
N ARG A 176 19.25 -23.72 6.67
CA ARG A 176 20.09 -24.20 7.79
C ARG A 176 19.50 -25.40 8.54
N LYS A 177 18.17 -25.52 8.57
CA LYS A 177 17.46 -26.65 9.20
C LYS A 177 17.31 -27.83 8.23
N ALA A 178 17.06 -27.56 6.95
CA ALA A 178 16.68 -28.58 5.96
C ALA A 178 17.85 -29.11 5.09
N ASP A 179 18.81 -28.25 4.75
CA ASP A 179 19.92 -28.50 3.83
C ASP A 179 21.07 -27.49 4.04
N GLN A 180 22.05 -27.89 4.86
CA GLN A 180 23.21 -27.05 5.15
C GLN A 180 24.03 -26.69 3.90
N GLY A 181 24.09 -27.57 2.89
CA GLY A 181 24.83 -27.29 1.67
C GLY A 181 24.19 -26.17 0.86
N LEU A 182 22.86 -26.19 0.73
CA LEU A 182 22.12 -25.08 0.12
C LEU A 182 22.21 -23.80 0.97
N ALA A 183 22.23 -23.91 2.31
CA ALA A 183 22.41 -22.75 3.18
C ALA A 183 23.76 -22.06 2.95
N ASP A 184 24.84 -22.84 2.82
CA ASP A 184 26.19 -22.33 2.54
C ASP A 184 26.24 -21.64 1.16
N ASP A 185 25.61 -22.23 0.14
CA ASP A 185 25.52 -21.63 -1.21
C ASP A 185 24.72 -20.30 -1.17
N ILE A 186 23.61 -20.25 -0.43
CA ILE A 186 22.80 -19.05 -0.25
C ILE A 186 23.59 -17.93 0.44
N ALA A 187 24.32 -18.25 1.50
CA ALA A 187 25.16 -17.28 2.19
C ALA A 187 26.24 -16.74 1.24
N TRP A 188 26.91 -17.63 0.50
CA TRP A 188 27.94 -17.26 -0.47
C TRP A 188 27.43 -16.32 -1.57
N ASP A 189 26.26 -16.62 -2.15
CA ASP A 189 25.73 -15.85 -3.28
C ASP A 189 25.16 -14.49 -2.84
N PHE A 190 24.54 -14.44 -1.65
CA PHE A 190 23.62 -13.34 -1.31
C PHE A 190 23.95 -12.52 -0.07
N GLU A 191 24.68 -13.05 0.93
CA GLU A 191 24.78 -12.42 2.26
C GLU A 191 25.26 -10.97 2.18
N THR A 192 26.32 -10.71 1.42
CA THR A 192 26.83 -9.35 1.18
C THR A 192 25.89 -8.54 0.28
N ALA A 193 25.37 -9.16 -0.78
CA ALA A 193 24.56 -8.47 -1.79
C ALA A 193 23.25 -7.90 -1.22
N VAL A 194 22.60 -8.61 -0.29
CA VAL A 194 21.31 -8.17 0.26
C VAL A 194 21.42 -7.02 1.27
N GLU A 195 22.62 -6.78 1.80
CA GLU A 195 22.89 -5.63 2.67
C GLU A 195 23.40 -4.42 1.85
N GLU A 196 24.17 -4.64 0.78
CA GLU A 196 24.73 -3.57 -0.06
C GLU A 196 23.75 -3.04 -1.12
N ILE A 197 22.91 -3.90 -1.70
CA ILE A 197 22.03 -3.53 -2.82
C ILE A 197 20.67 -3.09 -2.28
N THR A 198 20.39 -1.81 -2.45
CA THR A 198 19.15 -1.14 -2.01
C THR A 198 18.58 -0.31 -3.14
N LEU A 199 17.40 0.29 -2.94
CA LEU A 199 16.86 1.28 -3.90
C LEU A 199 17.81 2.46 -4.16
N GLN A 200 18.64 2.83 -3.17
CA GLN A 200 19.57 3.95 -3.28
C GLN A 200 20.86 3.58 -4.05
N THR A 201 21.37 2.37 -3.84
CA THR A 201 22.64 1.90 -4.40
C THR A 201 22.48 1.11 -5.69
N ARG A 202 21.24 0.75 -6.09
CA ARG A 202 20.97 -0.10 -7.27
C ARG A 202 21.59 0.41 -8.58
N THR A 203 21.73 1.73 -8.76
CA THR A 203 22.30 2.32 -9.97
C THR A 203 23.82 2.15 -10.05
N GLU A 204 24.47 1.79 -8.95
CA GLU A 204 25.91 1.49 -8.88
C GLU A 204 26.22 0.02 -9.23
N VAL A 205 25.20 -0.83 -9.29
CA VAL A 205 25.31 -2.27 -9.55
C VAL A 205 25.24 -2.53 -11.05
N SER A 206 26.16 -3.37 -11.55
CA SER A 206 26.18 -3.70 -12.98
C SER A 206 25.00 -4.61 -13.39
N PRO A 207 24.52 -4.50 -14.64
CA PRO A 207 23.52 -5.43 -15.17
C PRO A 207 23.96 -6.91 -15.10
N GLU A 208 25.26 -7.18 -15.28
CA GLU A 208 25.85 -8.52 -15.12
C GLU A 208 25.62 -9.06 -13.71
N ARG A 209 25.91 -8.24 -12.69
CA ARG A 209 25.75 -8.65 -11.29
C ARG A 209 24.28 -8.93 -10.96
N PHE A 210 23.35 -8.12 -11.45
CA PHE A 210 21.92 -8.41 -11.30
C PHE A 210 21.53 -9.74 -11.98
N ARG A 211 22.01 -10.01 -13.20
CA ARG A 211 21.74 -11.29 -13.88
C ARG A 211 22.26 -12.49 -13.09
N ASP A 212 23.45 -12.38 -12.51
CA ASP A 212 24.03 -13.44 -11.68
C ASP A 212 23.18 -13.71 -10.43
N LEU A 213 22.77 -12.65 -9.71
CA LEU A 213 21.92 -12.76 -8.51
C LEU A 213 20.54 -13.35 -8.83
N ILE A 214 19.91 -12.92 -9.93
CA ILE A 214 18.62 -13.45 -10.38
C ILE A 214 18.74 -14.92 -10.81
N GLY A 215 19.85 -15.28 -11.47
CA GLY A 215 20.18 -16.64 -11.86
C GLY A 215 20.36 -17.56 -10.64
N ALA A 216 21.16 -17.12 -9.67
CA ALA A 216 21.37 -17.81 -8.40
C ALA A 216 20.03 -18.00 -7.65
N ALA A 217 19.19 -16.96 -7.58
CA ALA A 217 17.91 -17.04 -6.88
C ALA A 217 16.95 -18.03 -7.57
N SER A 218 16.98 -18.08 -8.91
CA SER A 218 16.20 -19.04 -9.69
C SER A 218 16.69 -20.48 -9.53
N LEU A 219 18.01 -20.67 -9.41
CA LEU A 219 18.61 -21.98 -9.11
C LEU A 219 18.24 -22.46 -7.70
N MET A 220 18.31 -21.57 -6.70
CA MET A 220 17.86 -21.82 -5.33
C MET A 220 16.41 -22.30 -5.29
N ILE A 221 15.48 -21.57 -5.92
CA ILE A 221 14.05 -21.95 -6.01
C ILE A 221 13.91 -23.35 -6.64
N SER A 222 14.63 -23.60 -7.74
CA SER A 222 14.56 -24.89 -8.45
C SER A 222 15.08 -26.06 -7.61
N ARG A 223 16.11 -25.84 -6.79
CA ARG A 223 16.64 -26.84 -5.86
C ARG A 223 15.66 -27.12 -4.73
N MET A 224 15.06 -26.07 -4.14
CA MET A 224 14.04 -26.20 -3.12
C MET A 224 12.84 -27.02 -3.62
N GLU A 225 12.33 -26.72 -4.81
CA GLU A 225 11.22 -27.48 -5.42
C GLU A 225 11.56 -28.96 -5.65
N GLN A 226 12.75 -29.25 -6.18
CA GLN A 226 13.20 -30.64 -6.38
C GLN A 226 13.35 -31.40 -5.06
N ALA A 227 13.74 -30.72 -3.99
CA ALA A 227 13.95 -31.29 -2.67
C ALA A 227 12.70 -31.25 -1.77
N ARG A 228 11.53 -30.84 -2.29
CA ARG A 228 10.27 -30.66 -1.52
C ARG A 228 9.98 -31.81 -0.55
N LEU A 229 10.07 -33.06 -0.99
CA LEU A 229 9.79 -34.23 -0.13
C LEU A 229 10.79 -34.35 1.03
N ALA A 230 12.08 -34.09 0.78
CA ALA A 230 13.10 -34.14 1.81
C ALA A 230 12.97 -32.97 2.79
N TYR A 231 12.73 -31.77 2.28
CA TYR A 231 12.65 -30.57 3.10
C TYR A 231 11.39 -30.53 3.97
N THR A 232 10.24 -30.96 3.43
CA THR A 232 9.01 -31.09 4.22
C THR A 232 9.12 -32.16 5.31
N ALA A 233 9.85 -33.26 5.05
CA ALA A 233 10.14 -34.27 6.07
C ALA A 233 11.09 -33.79 7.17
N ALA A 234 12.04 -32.90 6.83
CA ALA A 234 12.98 -32.31 7.78
C ALA A 234 12.39 -31.13 8.58
N THR A 235 11.33 -30.50 8.06
CA THR A 235 10.68 -29.32 8.64
C THR A 235 9.18 -29.57 8.75
N SER A 236 8.38 -28.95 7.89
CA SER A 236 6.95 -29.18 7.72
C SER A 236 6.51 -28.76 6.31
N HIS A 237 5.30 -29.14 5.90
CA HIS A 237 4.70 -28.60 4.67
C HIS A 237 4.56 -27.07 4.72
N ASP A 238 4.16 -26.55 5.87
CA ASP A 238 3.92 -25.12 6.04
C ASP A 238 5.22 -24.31 5.98
N ASP A 239 6.26 -24.74 6.71
CA ASP A 239 7.56 -24.07 6.69
C ASP A 239 8.16 -24.07 5.29
N PHE A 240 8.04 -25.18 4.56
CA PHE A 240 8.52 -25.29 3.19
C PHE A 240 7.78 -24.32 2.25
N ASP A 241 6.45 -24.29 2.30
CA ASP A 241 5.66 -23.46 1.38
C ASP A 241 5.91 -21.96 1.61
N TRP A 242 6.09 -21.55 2.87
CA TRP A 242 6.51 -20.19 3.21
C TRP A 242 7.94 -19.89 2.75
N ALA A 243 8.90 -20.76 3.04
CA ALA A 243 10.29 -20.56 2.63
C ALA A 243 10.42 -20.48 1.10
N LEU A 244 9.70 -21.32 0.36
CA LEU A 244 9.66 -21.27 -1.09
C LEU A 244 9.07 -19.95 -1.61
N ARG A 245 7.99 -19.44 -0.99
CA ARG A 245 7.44 -18.14 -1.38
C ARG A 245 8.40 -17.00 -1.06
N CYS A 246 9.10 -17.04 0.07
CA CYS A 246 10.17 -16.09 0.40
C CYS A 246 11.31 -16.12 -0.65
N ALA A 247 11.72 -17.30 -1.11
CA ALA A 247 12.74 -17.46 -2.15
C ALA A 247 12.29 -16.83 -3.50
N GLN A 248 11.02 -16.99 -3.86
CA GLN A 248 10.43 -16.34 -5.04
C GLN A 248 10.40 -14.81 -4.89
N ILE A 249 9.97 -14.29 -3.73
CA ILE A 249 9.97 -12.85 -3.45
C ILE A 249 11.39 -12.28 -3.51
N MET A 250 12.39 -12.99 -2.99
CA MET A 250 13.79 -12.56 -3.07
C MET A 250 14.25 -12.36 -4.52
N ARG A 251 13.94 -13.32 -5.41
CA ARG A 251 14.20 -13.19 -6.85
C ARG A 251 13.45 -11.99 -7.44
N ASP A 252 12.18 -11.82 -7.09
CA ASP A 252 11.34 -10.74 -7.61
C ASP A 252 11.85 -9.36 -7.16
N VAL A 253 12.38 -9.24 -5.94
CA VAL A 253 13.02 -8.01 -5.45
C VAL A 253 14.30 -7.69 -6.24
N PHE A 254 15.15 -8.68 -6.53
CA PHE A 254 16.32 -8.44 -7.40
C PHE A 254 15.92 -8.04 -8.82
N LEU A 255 14.89 -8.67 -9.38
CA LEU A 255 14.31 -8.28 -10.68
C LEU A 255 13.84 -6.82 -10.66
N ALA A 256 13.13 -6.41 -9.60
CA ALA A 256 12.65 -5.05 -9.44
C ALA A 256 13.80 -4.03 -9.28
N LEU A 257 14.80 -4.35 -8.46
CA LEU A 257 15.98 -3.50 -8.25
C LEU A 257 16.78 -3.30 -9.55
N ALA A 258 16.81 -4.31 -10.43
CA ALA A 258 17.48 -4.24 -11.73
C ALA A 258 16.78 -3.35 -12.77
N GLN A 259 15.51 -2.96 -12.58
CA GLN A 259 14.77 -2.16 -13.57
C GLN A 259 15.25 -0.70 -13.57
N THR A 260 15.59 -0.16 -14.74
CA THR A 260 16.13 1.20 -14.95
C THR A 260 15.08 2.16 -15.54
N GLU A 261 15.32 3.48 -15.51
CA GLU A 261 14.45 4.48 -16.17
C GLU A 261 14.21 4.20 -17.66
N ALA A 262 15.18 3.60 -18.35
CA ALA A 262 15.02 3.17 -19.74
C ALA A 262 13.93 2.10 -19.92
N ASP A 263 13.71 1.26 -18.90
CA ASP A 263 12.59 0.31 -18.89
C ASP A 263 11.23 1.00 -18.72
N PHE A 264 11.20 2.25 -18.22
CA PHE A 264 9.98 3.05 -18.09
C PHE A 264 9.65 3.87 -19.35
N ASP A 265 10.54 3.92 -20.35
CA ASP A 265 10.36 4.67 -21.60
C ASP A 265 9.83 3.81 -22.76
N VAL A 266 9.77 2.48 -22.60
CA VAL A 266 9.20 1.54 -23.59
C VAL A 266 7.67 1.53 -23.63
N GLY A 267 7.03 2.35 -22.80
CA GLY A 267 5.58 2.55 -22.76
C GLY A 267 4.82 1.51 -21.92
N VAL A 268 3.58 1.87 -21.56
CA VAL A 268 2.72 1.16 -20.57
C VAL A 268 2.47 -0.32 -20.87
N ARG A 269 2.66 -0.74 -22.14
CA ARG A 269 2.44 -2.12 -22.60
C ARG A 269 3.69 -2.98 -22.62
N GLN A 270 4.89 -2.39 -22.47
CA GLN A 270 6.18 -3.11 -22.51
C GLN A 270 6.86 -3.13 -21.14
N PHE A 271 6.49 -2.23 -20.22
CA PHE A 271 6.98 -2.24 -18.86
C PHE A 271 6.27 -3.31 -18.01
N TRP A 272 7.06 -4.14 -17.34
CA TRP A 272 6.59 -5.14 -16.39
C TRP A 272 6.73 -4.59 -14.97
N ASN A 273 5.61 -4.29 -14.30
CA ASN A 273 5.62 -3.98 -12.87
C ASN A 273 5.81 -5.28 -12.06
N VAL A 274 7.07 -5.58 -11.73
CA VAL A 274 7.44 -6.79 -10.98
C VAL A 274 6.76 -6.81 -9.60
N ARG A 275 6.52 -5.64 -8.99
CA ARG A 275 5.81 -5.50 -7.70
C ARG A 275 4.42 -6.07 -7.76
N ASP A 276 3.61 -5.53 -8.66
CA ASP A 276 2.21 -5.89 -8.78
C ASP A 276 2.03 -7.35 -9.22
N VAL A 277 2.95 -7.87 -10.03
CA VAL A 277 2.95 -9.30 -10.36
C VAL A 277 3.30 -10.16 -9.15
N SER A 278 4.34 -9.80 -8.39
CA SER A 278 4.69 -10.54 -7.18
C SER A 278 3.57 -10.49 -6.13
N MET A 279 2.91 -9.33 -5.96
CA MET A 279 1.72 -9.21 -5.12
C MET A 279 0.58 -10.13 -5.56
N ALA A 280 0.28 -10.16 -6.86
CA ALA A 280 -0.78 -11.02 -7.38
C ALA A 280 -0.46 -12.51 -7.18
N GLU A 281 0.80 -12.91 -7.35
CA GLU A 281 1.28 -14.26 -7.07
C GLU A 281 1.20 -14.59 -5.56
N SER A 282 1.47 -13.64 -4.67
CA SER A 282 1.23 -13.81 -3.23
C SER A 282 -0.26 -14.06 -2.93
N VAL A 283 -1.18 -13.28 -3.54
CA VAL A 283 -2.63 -13.50 -3.36
C VAL A 283 -3.06 -14.87 -3.89
N ARG A 284 -2.53 -15.31 -5.05
CA ARG A 284 -2.78 -16.67 -5.56
C ARG A 284 -2.27 -17.72 -4.56
N TRP A 285 -1.04 -17.58 -4.08
CA TRP A 285 -0.44 -18.50 -3.13
C TRP A 285 -1.24 -18.60 -1.83
N ILE A 286 -1.72 -17.48 -1.28
CA ILE A 286 -2.61 -17.47 -0.10
C ILE A 286 -3.90 -18.25 -0.41
N ARG A 287 -4.52 -18.02 -1.56
CA ARG A 287 -5.76 -18.69 -1.93
C ARG A 287 -5.60 -20.20 -2.11
N GLU A 288 -4.47 -20.65 -2.63
CA GLU A 288 -4.16 -22.08 -2.72
C GLU A 288 -3.97 -22.71 -1.35
N ARG A 289 -3.35 -21.99 -0.40
CA ARG A 289 -3.16 -22.45 0.98
C ARG A 289 -4.47 -22.52 1.77
N GLU A 290 -5.33 -21.52 1.64
CA GLU A 290 -6.60 -21.44 2.38
C GLU A 290 -7.73 -22.25 1.71
N GLY A 291 -7.59 -22.55 0.42
CA GLY A 291 -8.59 -23.26 -0.37
C GLY A 291 -9.59 -22.31 -1.06
N ALA A 292 -10.17 -22.80 -2.15
CA ALA A 292 -10.99 -21.98 -3.05
C ALA A 292 -12.29 -21.43 -2.41
N ASP A 293 -12.77 -22.07 -1.34
CA ASP A 293 -13.98 -21.69 -0.59
C ASP A 293 -13.73 -20.64 0.51
N ALA A 294 -12.46 -20.37 0.84
CA ALA A 294 -12.10 -19.39 1.84
C ALA A 294 -12.40 -17.97 1.34
N GLY A 295 -13.20 -17.22 2.09
CA GLY A 295 -13.45 -15.82 1.81
C GLY A 295 -12.29 -14.94 2.27
N MET A 296 -11.84 -14.03 1.41
CA MET A 296 -10.70 -13.12 1.61
C MET A 296 -11.11 -11.66 1.42
N VAL A 297 -10.71 -10.78 2.33
CA VAL A 297 -10.72 -9.32 2.11
C VAL A 297 -9.29 -8.86 1.87
N LEU A 298 -9.05 -8.20 0.72
CA LEU A 298 -7.75 -7.64 0.35
C LEU A 298 -7.76 -6.12 0.53
N GLY A 299 -6.81 -5.56 1.25
CA GLY A 299 -6.61 -4.11 1.38
C GLY A 299 -5.33 -3.67 0.68
N ALA A 300 -5.46 -2.79 -0.32
CA ALA A 300 -4.32 -2.18 -1.03
C ALA A 300 -4.70 -0.80 -1.57
N HIS A 301 -3.72 -0.01 -1.96
CA HIS A 301 -3.91 1.24 -2.67
C HIS A 301 -4.70 1.03 -3.97
N ASN A 302 -5.52 2.02 -4.35
CA ASN A 302 -6.34 1.97 -5.55
C ASN A 302 -5.52 1.64 -6.82
N THR A 303 -4.28 2.14 -6.91
CA THR A 303 -3.39 1.87 -8.04
C THR A 303 -3.04 0.41 -8.18
N HIS A 304 -2.93 -0.34 -7.09
CA HIS A 304 -2.65 -1.78 -7.15
C HIS A 304 -3.91 -2.59 -7.48
N LEU A 305 -5.10 -2.12 -7.12
CA LEU A 305 -6.34 -2.89 -7.28
C LEU A 305 -7.13 -2.59 -8.55
N GLN A 306 -7.02 -1.39 -9.13
CA GLN A 306 -7.87 -0.98 -10.24
C GLN A 306 -7.73 -1.89 -11.47
N LEU A 307 -8.81 -2.11 -12.21
CA LEU A 307 -8.82 -2.91 -13.44
C LEU A 307 -8.49 -2.11 -14.72
N HIS A 308 -8.09 -0.85 -14.54
CA HIS A 308 -7.73 0.08 -15.63
C HIS A 308 -6.22 0.37 -15.59
N PRO A 309 -5.56 0.65 -16.73
CA PRO A 309 -4.14 1.00 -16.73
C PRO A 309 -3.78 2.15 -15.78
N VAL A 310 -2.68 1.97 -15.04
CA VAL A 310 -2.19 2.96 -14.07
C VAL A 310 -1.06 3.74 -14.73
N ARG A 311 -1.29 5.02 -15.04
CA ARG A 311 -0.29 5.81 -15.78
C ARG A 311 0.92 6.16 -14.94
N VAL A 312 0.74 6.41 -13.64
CA VAL A 312 1.86 6.72 -12.73
C VAL A 312 2.79 5.52 -12.52
N GLN A 313 2.26 4.30 -12.52
CA GLN A 313 3.05 3.07 -12.48
C GLN A 313 3.59 2.67 -13.85
N LYS A 314 3.13 3.33 -14.92
CA LYS A 314 3.39 2.97 -16.32
C LYS A 314 3.20 1.46 -16.59
N ALA A 315 2.23 0.81 -15.93
CA ALA A 315 2.13 -0.64 -15.92
C ALA A 315 0.69 -1.18 -15.78
N THR A 316 0.59 -2.51 -15.87
CA THR A 316 -0.56 -3.29 -15.43
C THR A 316 -0.55 -3.39 -13.91
N SER A 317 -1.66 -3.04 -13.26
CA SER A 317 -1.84 -3.20 -11.81
C SER A 317 -2.00 -4.66 -11.40
N MET A 318 -1.85 -4.93 -10.11
CA MET A 318 -2.03 -6.25 -9.50
C MET A 318 -3.46 -6.76 -9.74
N GLY A 319 -4.47 -5.90 -9.59
CA GLY A 319 -5.86 -6.25 -9.84
C GLY A 319 -6.13 -6.65 -11.28
N SER A 320 -5.61 -5.88 -12.25
CA SER A 320 -5.73 -6.20 -13.67
C SER A 320 -5.01 -7.51 -14.02
N TYR A 321 -3.80 -7.71 -13.49
CA TYR A 321 -3.02 -8.93 -13.68
C TYR A 321 -3.74 -10.15 -13.08
N TYR A 322 -4.21 -10.05 -11.83
CA TYR A 322 -4.89 -11.12 -11.13
C TYR A 322 -6.17 -11.53 -11.87
N ALA A 323 -7.03 -10.56 -12.22
CA ALA A 323 -8.27 -10.80 -12.93
C ALA A 323 -8.05 -11.46 -14.30
N SER A 324 -7.00 -11.06 -15.03
CA SER A 324 -6.64 -11.61 -16.33
C SER A 324 -6.05 -13.02 -16.22
N ARG A 325 -5.17 -13.26 -15.24
CA ARG A 325 -4.36 -14.48 -15.16
C ARG A 325 -5.00 -15.62 -14.38
N PHE A 326 -5.71 -15.30 -13.29
CA PHE A 326 -6.28 -16.26 -12.34
C PHE A 326 -7.80 -16.29 -12.33
N GLY A 327 -8.43 -15.36 -13.05
CA GLY A 327 -9.87 -15.26 -13.18
C GLY A 327 -10.46 -14.08 -12.41
N ARG A 328 -11.59 -13.59 -12.91
CA ARG A 328 -12.25 -12.37 -12.42
C ARG A 328 -13.55 -12.65 -11.66
N ASP A 329 -14.24 -13.73 -11.99
CA ASP A 329 -15.64 -13.94 -11.61
C ASP A 329 -15.86 -13.95 -10.10
N ASP A 330 -14.86 -14.44 -9.38
CA ASP A 330 -14.89 -14.63 -7.94
C ASP A 330 -14.31 -13.43 -7.14
N THR A 331 -13.91 -12.37 -7.84
CA THR A 331 -13.36 -11.15 -7.21
C THR A 331 -14.29 -9.96 -7.38
N LEU A 332 -14.43 -9.16 -6.33
CA LEU A 332 -15.08 -7.85 -6.33
C LEU A 332 -14.03 -6.76 -6.12
N PHE A 333 -13.97 -5.77 -7.00
CA PHE A 333 -13.05 -4.63 -6.87
C PHE A 333 -13.78 -3.37 -6.44
N ILE A 334 -13.51 -2.90 -5.23
CA ILE A 334 -14.11 -1.70 -4.63
C ILE A 334 -13.06 -0.58 -4.63
N GLY A 335 -13.27 0.43 -5.47
CA GLY A 335 -12.48 1.67 -5.42
C GLY A 335 -12.99 2.58 -4.32
N THR A 336 -12.10 3.25 -3.61
CA THR A 336 -12.49 4.26 -2.62
C THR A 336 -12.07 5.65 -3.06
N THR A 337 -12.83 6.68 -2.70
CA THR A 337 -12.56 8.04 -3.17
C THR A 337 -13.23 9.07 -2.26
N SER A 338 -12.77 10.32 -2.34
CA SER A 338 -13.28 11.42 -1.53
C SER A 338 -13.49 12.71 -2.31
N GLU A 339 -14.38 13.58 -1.83
CA GLU A 339 -14.50 14.94 -2.37
C GLU A 339 -13.21 15.73 -2.07
N ARG A 340 -12.89 15.85 -0.78
CA ARG A 340 -11.74 16.63 -0.32
C ARG A 340 -10.47 15.80 -0.30
N SER A 341 -9.35 16.40 -0.72
CA SER A 341 -8.03 15.78 -0.54
C SER A 341 -7.72 15.68 0.95
N LEU A 342 -6.65 14.97 1.30
CA LEU A 342 -6.14 14.96 2.67
C LEU A 342 -5.76 16.37 3.16
N LYS A 343 -5.45 17.30 2.25
CA LYS A 343 -5.21 18.73 2.54
C LYS A 343 -6.48 19.58 2.58
N GLY A 344 -7.67 18.99 2.41
CA GLY A 344 -8.95 19.71 2.41
C GLY A 344 -9.31 20.39 1.08
N GLU A 345 -8.54 20.16 0.02
CA GLU A 345 -8.76 20.83 -1.27
C GLU A 345 -9.97 20.25 -2.00
N ALA A 346 -10.74 21.13 -2.63
CA ALA A 346 -11.84 20.74 -3.51
C ALA A 346 -11.35 19.87 -4.69
N PRO A 347 -12.20 19.00 -5.25
CA PRO A 347 -11.84 18.25 -6.45
C PRO A 347 -11.77 19.17 -7.67
N ARG A 348 -10.97 18.80 -8.67
CA ARG A 348 -10.97 19.52 -9.95
C ARG A 348 -12.35 19.43 -10.60
N PRO A 349 -12.90 20.50 -11.21
CA PRO A 349 -14.25 20.46 -11.79
C PRO A 349 -14.45 19.42 -12.90
N ASP A 350 -13.38 19.05 -13.60
CA ASP A 350 -13.36 18.04 -14.68
C ASP A 350 -13.12 16.61 -14.19
N SER A 351 -12.97 16.40 -12.88
CA SER A 351 -12.63 15.09 -12.29
C SER A 351 -13.84 14.20 -12.03
N ASN A 352 -13.58 12.90 -11.89
CA ASN A 352 -14.54 11.94 -11.38
C ASN A 352 -15.06 12.34 -9.98
N GLN A 353 -14.17 12.77 -9.08
CA GLN A 353 -14.52 13.22 -7.73
C GLN A 353 -15.52 14.39 -7.72
N ALA A 354 -15.45 15.31 -8.68
CA ALA A 354 -16.39 16.42 -8.77
C ALA A 354 -17.81 15.95 -9.11
N ALA A 355 -17.96 14.90 -9.92
CA ALA A 355 -19.25 14.26 -10.16
C ALA A 355 -19.73 13.48 -8.92
N TYR A 356 -18.85 12.70 -8.29
CA TYR A 356 -19.17 11.92 -7.09
C TYR A 356 -19.63 12.79 -5.92
N ALA A 357 -19.05 13.99 -5.76
CA ALA A 357 -19.38 14.93 -4.68
C ALA A 357 -20.79 15.54 -4.78
N LYS A 358 -21.40 15.50 -5.98
CA LYS A 358 -22.78 15.95 -6.22
C LYS A 358 -23.82 14.95 -5.72
N VAL A 359 -23.43 13.69 -5.55
CA VAL A 359 -24.29 12.63 -5.01
C VAL A 359 -24.36 12.75 -3.48
N LYS A 360 -25.56 12.63 -2.93
CA LYS A 360 -25.84 12.54 -1.49
C LYS A 360 -26.21 11.10 -1.15
N PRO A 361 -25.88 10.59 0.06
CA PRO A 361 -25.35 11.28 1.24
C PRO A 361 -23.83 11.52 1.23
N ASP A 362 -23.25 11.96 2.36
CA ASP A 362 -21.83 12.31 2.48
C ASP A 362 -20.89 11.10 2.56
N CYS A 363 -21.42 9.91 2.83
CA CYS A 363 -20.73 8.64 2.67
C CYS A 363 -21.69 7.62 2.07
N TYR A 364 -21.30 6.98 0.95
CA TYR A 364 -22.16 6.03 0.26
C TYR A 364 -21.38 4.95 -0.48
N PHE A 365 -22.05 3.82 -0.69
CA PHE A 365 -21.64 2.77 -1.59
C PHE A 365 -22.41 2.87 -2.91
N LEU A 366 -21.74 2.60 -4.03
CA LEU A 366 -22.36 2.58 -5.35
C LEU A 366 -21.88 1.35 -6.14
N ASP A 367 -22.79 0.49 -6.54
CA ASP A 367 -22.49 -0.65 -7.40
C ASP A 367 -22.55 -0.23 -8.88
N LEU A 368 -21.38 -0.04 -9.49
CA LEU A 368 -21.26 0.40 -10.88
C LEU A 368 -21.72 -0.66 -11.88
N ARG A 369 -21.73 -1.94 -11.50
CA ARG A 369 -22.21 -3.03 -12.38
C ARG A 369 -23.70 -2.92 -12.69
N THR A 370 -24.45 -2.19 -11.86
CA THR A 370 -25.89 -1.93 -12.06
C THR A 370 -26.18 -0.80 -13.06
N ALA A 371 -25.14 -0.13 -13.57
CA ALA A 371 -25.30 0.91 -14.59
C ALA A 371 -25.87 0.34 -15.90
N PRO A 372 -26.68 1.12 -16.64
CA PRO A 372 -27.07 0.75 -17.99
C PRO A 372 -25.86 0.49 -18.88
N GLN A 373 -25.95 -0.51 -19.75
CA GLN A 373 -24.85 -0.90 -20.65
C GLN A 373 -24.71 0.00 -21.89
N SER A 374 -25.63 0.94 -22.08
CA SER A 374 -25.65 1.87 -23.21
C SER A 374 -26.27 3.22 -22.83
N GLY A 375 -25.94 4.26 -23.59
CA GLY A 375 -26.48 5.61 -23.41
C GLY A 375 -25.67 6.44 -22.42
N PRO A 376 -26.17 7.63 -22.02
CA PRO A 376 -25.32 8.67 -21.42
C PRO A 376 -24.58 8.26 -20.13
N ILE A 377 -25.13 7.34 -19.35
CA ILE A 377 -24.48 6.83 -18.12
C ILE A 377 -23.33 5.89 -18.47
N ALA A 378 -23.55 4.97 -19.42
CA ALA A 378 -22.51 4.07 -19.91
C ALA A 378 -21.39 4.87 -20.58
N ASP A 379 -21.75 5.82 -21.43
CA ASP A 379 -20.81 6.71 -22.12
C ASP A 379 -20.01 7.52 -21.10
N TRP A 380 -20.65 8.02 -20.04
CA TRP A 380 -19.95 8.72 -18.97
C TRP A 380 -18.94 7.80 -18.26
N LEU A 381 -19.33 6.59 -17.89
CA LEU A 381 -18.49 5.63 -17.18
C LEU A 381 -17.31 5.11 -18.01
N LYS A 382 -17.37 5.19 -19.35
CA LYS A 382 -16.34 4.72 -20.29
C LYS A 382 -15.33 5.79 -20.74
N VAL A 383 -15.41 7.00 -20.19
CA VAL A 383 -14.51 8.10 -20.52
C VAL A 383 -13.47 8.28 -19.42
N GLU A 384 -12.19 8.32 -19.81
CA GLU A 384 -11.11 8.71 -18.91
C GLU A 384 -11.28 10.16 -18.45
N ARG A 385 -11.26 10.36 -17.13
CA ARG A 385 -11.21 11.68 -16.51
C ARG A 385 -10.13 11.74 -15.45
N PRO A 386 -9.64 12.94 -15.08
CA PRO A 386 -8.82 13.08 -13.90
C PRO A 386 -9.50 12.42 -12.69
N ASP A 387 -8.77 11.53 -12.03
CA ASP A 387 -9.18 10.88 -10.80
C ASP A 387 -8.05 11.04 -9.79
N ARG A 388 -8.38 11.57 -8.61
CA ARG A 388 -7.42 11.83 -7.56
C ARG A 388 -6.89 10.52 -6.98
N THR A 389 -5.57 10.41 -6.97
CA THR A 389 -4.78 9.34 -6.38
C THR A 389 -3.70 10.00 -5.54
N ASN A 390 -3.71 9.76 -4.23
CA ASN A 390 -3.00 10.57 -3.25
C ASN A 390 -3.35 12.07 -3.40
N LEU A 391 -2.37 12.95 -3.58
CA LEU A 391 -2.58 14.37 -3.90
C LEU A 391 -2.55 14.69 -5.39
N ARG A 392 -2.30 13.70 -6.26
CA ARG A 392 -2.18 13.89 -7.72
C ARG A 392 -3.42 13.40 -8.45
N TYR A 393 -3.50 13.70 -9.74
CA TYR A 393 -4.54 13.22 -10.63
C TYR A 393 -3.93 12.35 -11.72
N GLN A 394 -4.60 11.25 -12.02
CA GLN A 394 -4.34 10.43 -13.19
C GLN A 394 -5.64 10.14 -13.93
N PRO A 395 -5.61 9.94 -15.25
CA PRO A 395 -6.82 9.59 -15.98
C PRO A 395 -7.29 8.17 -15.59
N VAL A 396 -8.55 8.07 -15.18
CA VAL A 396 -9.20 6.79 -14.85
C VAL A 396 -10.56 6.72 -15.52
N CYS A 397 -10.83 5.57 -16.14
CA CYS A 397 -12.15 5.20 -16.61
C CYS A 397 -12.88 4.46 -15.48
N ALA A 398 -13.79 5.14 -14.77
CA ALA A 398 -14.38 4.61 -13.54
C ALA A 398 -15.12 3.28 -13.73
N GLY A 399 -15.86 3.12 -14.84
CA GLY A 399 -16.60 1.90 -15.14
C GLY A 399 -15.75 0.76 -15.68
N ASP A 400 -14.48 1.00 -16.03
CA ASP A 400 -13.50 -0.05 -16.35
C ASP A 400 -12.61 -0.38 -15.16
N ALA A 401 -12.36 0.59 -14.27
CA ALA A 401 -11.46 0.43 -13.14
C ALA A 401 -12.08 -0.36 -11.97
N TRP A 402 -13.39 -0.21 -11.74
CA TRP A 402 -14.04 -0.65 -10.49
C TRP A 402 -15.37 -1.38 -10.71
N ASP A 403 -15.65 -2.40 -9.89
CA ASP A 403 -16.99 -2.97 -9.78
C ASP A 403 -17.90 -2.07 -8.94
N CYS A 404 -17.37 -1.54 -7.84
CA CYS A 404 -18.09 -0.68 -6.93
C CYS A 404 -17.23 0.49 -6.47
N LEU A 405 -17.89 1.55 -6.02
CA LEU A 405 -17.26 2.72 -5.42
C LEU A 405 -17.75 2.90 -3.99
N LEU A 406 -16.82 3.21 -3.09
CA LEU A 406 -17.11 3.77 -1.78
C LEU A 406 -16.64 5.23 -1.76
N PHE A 407 -17.57 6.13 -1.53
CA PHE A 407 -17.30 7.56 -1.46
C PHE A 407 -17.39 8.05 -0.01
N HIS A 408 -16.50 8.96 0.37
CA HIS A 408 -16.58 9.72 1.62
C HIS A 408 -16.24 11.20 1.41
N ARG A 409 -17.05 12.12 1.92
CA ARG A 409 -16.88 13.57 1.65
C ARG A 409 -15.53 14.12 2.12
N THR A 410 -15.12 13.76 3.32
CA THR A 410 -13.89 14.25 3.97
C THR A 410 -13.08 13.12 4.56
N LEU A 411 -11.77 13.19 4.53
CA LEU A 411 -10.91 12.16 5.11
C LEU A 411 -10.17 12.71 6.32
N ALA A 412 -9.79 11.82 7.23
CA ALA A 412 -8.87 12.10 8.31
C ALA A 412 -7.67 11.16 8.25
N THR A 413 -6.56 11.61 8.80
CA THR A 413 -5.41 10.75 9.06
C THR A 413 -5.77 9.68 10.08
N GLY A 414 -5.21 8.48 9.93
CA GLY A 414 -5.35 7.38 10.88
C GLY A 414 -4.93 7.78 12.29
N GLU A 415 -5.51 7.11 13.28
CA GLU A 415 -5.08 7.27 14.67
C GLU A 415 -3.79 6.45 14.89
N VAL A 416 -2.71 7.10 15.36
CA VAL A 416 -1.42 6.44 15.59
C VAL A 416 -1.35 5.87 17.01
N GLU A 417 -1.15 4.56 17.12
CA GLU A 417 -0.72 3.88 18.32
C GLU A 417 0.81 3.79 18.29
N ILE A 418 1.50 4.66 19.04
CA ILE A 418 2.96 4.70 19.09
C ILE A 418 3.46 3.48 19.88
N PRO A 419 4.21 2.55 19.27
CA PRO A 419 4.80 1.42 19.97
C PRO A 419 5.71 1.88 21.11
N SER A 420 5.83 1.08 22.17
CA SER A 420 6.58 1.50 23.36
C SER A 420 8.05 1.82 23.07
N TYR A 421 8.67 1.09 22.14
CA TYR A 421 10.05 1.29 21.72
C TYR A 421 10.30 2.60 20.94
N LEU A 422 9.25 3.25 20.42
CA LEU A 422 9.33 4.57 19.79
C LEU A 422 8.97 5.72 20.75
N TYR A 423 8.40 5.38 21.91
CA TYR A 423 7.92 6.36 22.87
C TYR A 423 9.08 7.08 23.56
N SER A 424 9.06 8.40 23.48
CA SER A 424 9.94 9.28 24.23
C SER A 424 9.09 10.47 24.71
N PRO A 425 9.06 10.78 26.01
CA PRO A 425 8.19 11.83 26.52
C PRO A 425 8.63 13.21 25.99
N PRO A 426 7.66 14.09 25.66
CA PRO A 426 7.98 15.47 25.30
C PRO A 426 8.75 16.18 26.42
N THR A 427 9.72 17.00 26.04
CA THR A 427 10.49 17.87 26.95
C THR A 427 10.72 19.23 26.28
N GLU A 428 11.11 20.24 27.06
CA GLU A 428 11.49 21.54 26.51
C GLU A 428 12.78 21.43 25.71
N TYR A 429 12.82 22.08 24.54
CA TYR A 429 14.03 22.20 23.75
C TYR A 429 14.98 23.21 24.40
N SER A 430 16.16 22.77 24.82
CA SER A 430 17.15 23.60 25.52
C SER A 430 18.16 24.27 24.59
N GLY A 431 18.05 24.07 23.27
CA GLY A 431 18.94 24.70 22.28
C GLY A 431 18.58 26.17 22.02
N SER A 432 19.56 26.96 21.58
CA SER A 432 19.43 28.42 21.47
C SER A 432 18.68 28.93 20.23
N ASP A 433 18.52 28.11 19.18
CA ASP A 433 17.89 28.53 17.92
C ASP A 433 17.03 27.41 17.30
N LEU A 434 15.81 27.26 17.79
CA LEU A 434 14.82 26.34 17.23
C LEU A 434 14.34 26.79 15.84
N ALA A 435 14.23 28.11 15.63
CA ALA A 435 13.82 28.71 14.35
C ALA A 435 14.81 28.38 13.22
N GLY A 436 16.07 28.19 13.56
CA GLY A 436 17.15 27.81 12.66
C GLY A 436 16.98 26.49 11.91
N PHE A 437 16.05 25.63 12.31
CA PHE A 437 15.68 24.43 11.55
C PHE A 437 14.60 24.68 10.48
N SER A 438 14.12 25.92 10.34
CA SER A 438 13.13 26.26 9.31
C SER A 438 13.76 26.23 7.92
N GLY A 439 13.07 25.61 6.98
CA GLY A 439 13.53 25.47 5.61
C GLY A 439 12.84 24.34 4.86
N ARG A 440 13.10 24.28 3.56
CA ARG A 440 12.73 23.16 2.72
C ARG A 440 13.88 22.15 2.69
N TYR A 441 13.57 20.90 3.01
CA TYR A 441 14.50 19.78 2.95
C TYR A 441 14.08 18.83 1.83
N VAL A 442 15.06 18.29 1.09
CA VAL A 442 14.82 17.18 0.15
C VAL A 442 15.34 15.91 0.79
N ILE A 443 14.48 14.91 0.91
CA ILE A 443 14.75 13.60 1.52
C ILE A 443 14.71 12.54 0.42
N HIS A 444 15.79 11.79 0.27
CA HIS A 444 15.92 10.79 -0.80
C HIS A 444 15.59 9.38 -0.31
N GLY A 445 14.70 8.69 -1.02
CA GLY A 445 14.38 7.27 -0.82
C GLY A 445 13.36 6.97 0.27
N PHE A 446 12.88 7.97 1.01
CA PHE A 446 11.79 7.80 1.97
C PHE A 446 10.53 7.35 1.21
N LEU A 447 9.88 6.26 1.65
CA LEU A 447 8.77 5.62 0.94
C LEU A 447 9.06 5.33 -0.56
N ALA A 448 10.30 4.98 -0.89
CA ALA A 448 10.73 4.73 -2.28
C ALA A 448 10.60 5.93 -3.24
N ALA A 449 10.60 7.16 -2.69
CA ALA A 449 10.43 8.39 -3.46
C ALA A 449 11.39 9.51 -3.06
N VAL A 450 11.41 10.59 -3.85
CA VAL A 450 11.99 11.87 -3.48
C VAL A 450 10.92 12.71 -2.81
N ASN A 451 11.15 13.09 -1.55
CA ASN A 451 10.18 13.82 -0.75
C ASN A 451 10.72 15.21 -0.42
N THR A 452 9.82 16.17 -0.35
CA THR A 452 10.08 17.46 0.28
C THR A 452 9.49 17.48 1.69
N LEU A 453 10.24 18.06 2.61
CA LEU A 453 9.80 18.37 3.96
C LEU A 453 10.02 19.86 4.19
N ASP A 454 8.93 20.61 4.16
CA ASP A 454 8.94 22.01 4.56
C ASP A 454 8.78 22.09 6.07
N VAL A 455 9.73 22.75 6.74
CA VAL A 455 9.75 22.96 8.19
C VAL A 455 9.56 24.45 8.45
N PHE A 456 8.53 24.78 9.23
CA PHE A 456 8.14 26.14 9.58
C PHE A 456 8.31 26.35 11.08
N PHE A 457 8.60 27.59 11.49
CA PHE A 457 8.62 27.97 12.89
C PHE A 457 7.56 29.04 13.15
N GLU A 458 6.56 28.70 13.95
CA GLU A 458 5.45 29.58 14.34
C GLU A 458 5.19 29.43 15.84
N ASP A 459 5.05 30.55 16.56
CA ASP A 459 4.69 30.58 17.99
C ASP A 459 5.51 29.64 18.90
N GLY A 460 6.83 29.53 18.63
CA GLY A 460 7.73 28.70 19.44
C GLY A 460 7.70 27.20 19.11
N VAL A 461 6.97 26.80 18.07
CA VAL A 461 6.79 25.40 17.67
C VAL A 461 7.23 25.22 16.22
N LEU A 462 7.88 24.09 15.94
CA LEU A 462 8.16 23.68 14.57
C LEU A 462 6.93 22.96 13.99
N TYR A 463 6.53 23.32 12.79
CA TYR A 463 5.50 22.63 12.01
C TYR A 463 6.12 22.04 10.76
N THR A 464 5.53 20.98 10.23
CA THR A 464 5.96 20.39 8.97
C THR A 464 4.84 20.31 7.93
N ASP A 465 5.20 20.42 6.66
CA ASP A 465 4.41 19.95 5.53
C ASP A 465 5.29 19.02 4.68
N GLY A 466 4.91 17.74 4.62
CA GLY A 466 5.59 16.74 3.82
C GLY A 466 4.85 16.47 2.51
N GLN A 467 5.59 16.32 1.41
CA GLN A 467 5.02 15.84 0.15
C GLN A 467 5.99 14.91 -0.57
N ASP A 468 5.44 13.89 -1.20
CA ASP A 468 6.15 13.13 -2.22
C ASP A 468 6.09 13.90 -3.56
N ASP A 469 7.26 14.32 -4.05
CA ASP A 469 7.41 15.07 -5.31
C ASP A 469 7.18 14.20 -6.56
N THR A 470 7.12 12.88 -6.41
CA THR A 470 6.98 11.88 -7.47
C THR A 470 5.57 11.26 -7.52
N SER A 471 5.15 10.55 -6.47
CA SER A 471 3.87 9.81 -6.45
C SER A 471 2.70 10.67 -5.98
N GLY A 472 2.99 11.76 -5.24
CA GLY A 472 1.99 12.58 -4.56
C GLY A 472 1.47 11.99 -3.25
N GLU A 473 2.05 10.89 -2.76
CA GLU A 473 1.87 10.42 -1.38
C GLU A 473 2.12 11.53 -0.36
N VAL A 474 1.38 11.47 0.74
CA VAL A 474 1.50 12.45 1.82
C VAL A 474 2.50 11.93 2.84
N PHE A 475 3.71 12.45 2.78
CA PHE A 475 4.65 12.53 3.91
C PHE A 475 4.04 13.49 4.96
N PRO A 476 4.31 13.38 6.29
CA PRO A 476 3.36 13.67 7.38
C PRO A 476 2.44 14.86 7.17
N PRO A 477 1.18 14.73 7.64
CA PRO A 477 0.08 15.57 7.21
C PRO A 477 0.32 17.06 7.45
N TYR A 478 -0.42 17.89 6.71
CA TYR A 478 -0.27 19.34 6.64
C TYR A 478 -0.26 20.03 8.02
N LYS A 479 0.76 20.87 8.25
CA LYS A 479 0.92 21.72 9.44
C LYS A 479 0.83 20.94 10.76
N VAL A 480 1.50 19.80 10.83
CA VAL A 480 1.58 19.04 12.08
C VAL A 480 2.74 19.56 12.93
N PRO A 481 2.52 19.84 14.23
CA PRO A 481 3.57 20.28 15.12
C PRO A 481 4.56 19.14 15.43
N LEU A 482 5.83 19.51 15.56
CA LEU A 482 6.90 18.69 16.10
C LEU A 482 7.07 18.96 17.59
N HIS A 483 7.31 17.89 18.33
CA HIS A 483 7.62 17.94 19.75
C HIS A 483 9.03 17.42 19.98
N TYR A 484 9.84 18.21 20.68
CA TYR A 484 11.14 17.76 21.16
C TYR A 484 10.95 16.77 22.31
N CYS A 485 11.71 15.68 22.31
CA CYS A 485 11.57 14.58 23.24
C CYS A 485 12.85 14.34 24.06
N ALA A 486 12.73 13.65 25.18
CA ALA A 486 13.81 13.46 26.17
C ALA A 486 15.08 12.77 25.62
N ASP A 487 14.97 12.05 24.51
CA ASP A 487 16.07 11.39 23.78
C ASP A 487 16.77 12.32 22.77
N GLY A 488 16.41 13.60 22.75
CA GLY A 488 17.04 14.60 21.91
C GLY A 488 16.57 14.65 20.46
N GLN A 489 15.47 13.95 20.14
CA GLN A 489 14.89 13.89 18.80
C GLN A 489 13.53 14.60 18.77
N PHE A 490 13.06 14.93 17.56
CA PHE A 490 11.73 15.50 17.30
C PHE A 490 10.77 14.41 16.83
N ARG A 491 9.50 14.51 17.24
CA ARG A 491 8.44 13.57 16.85
C ARG A 491 7.14 14.30 16.54
N TRP A 492 6.33 13.70 15.67
CA TRP A 492 4.94 14.08 15.49
C TRP A 492 4.04 13.31 16.46
N LYS A 493 2.83 13.84 16.72
CA LYS A 493 1.78 13.10 17.45
C LYS A 493 0.95 12.17 16.58
N VAL A 494 0.87 12.48 15.28
CA VAL A 494 0.01 11.80 14.31
C VAL A 494 0.81 11.08 13.23
N TRP A 495 2.12 10.98 13.41
CA TRP A 495 3.03 10.30 12.50
C TRP A 495 4.17 9.65 13.30
N PRO A 496 4.53 8.40 13.02
CA PRO A 496 5.38 7.62 13.92
C PRO A 496 6.88 7.71 13.59
N SER A 497 7.26 8.39 12.50
CA SER A 497 8.67 8.62 12.20
C SER A 497 9.32 9.56 13.21
N ILE A 498 10.61 9.38 13.43
CA ILE A 498 11.45 10.22 14.30
C ILE A 498 12.25 11.16 13.41
N ILE A 499 12.36 12.43 13.82
CA ILE A 499 13.15 13.44 13.13
C ILE A 499 14.36 13.82 13.97
N GLY A 500 15.53 13.70 13.36
CA GLY A 500 16.76 14.31 13.86
C GLY A 500 17.14 15.50 13.00
N PHE A 501 17.29 16.68 13.59
CA PHE A 501 17.93 17.80 12.93
C PHE A 501 19.39 17.90 13.34
N GLN A 502 20.25 18.22 12.38
CA GLN A 502 21.64 18.58 12.64
C GLN A 502 21.93 19.91 11.95
N ARG A 503 22.80 20.71 12.56
CA ARG A 503 23.21 22.00 12.02
C ARG A 503 24.70 22.21 12.20
N ASP A 504 25.36 22.58 11.12
CA ASP A 504 26.75 23.03 11.10
C ASP A 504 26.81 24.42 10.43
N GLY A 505 26.82 25.47 11.25
CA GLY A 505 26.71 26.85 10.77
C GLY A 505 25.38 27.16 10.06
N VAL A 506 25.41 27.37 8.75
CA VAL A 506 24.24 27.71 7.91
C VAL A 506 23.61 26.47 7.27
N GLU A 507 24.35 25.35 7.23
CA GLU A 507 23.84 24.09 6.69
C GLU A 507 23.03 23.36 7.76
N ALA A 508 21.82 22.95 7.38
CA ALA A 508 20.97 22.12 8.20
C ALA A 508 20.62 20.86 7.42
N THR A 509 20.73 19.71 8.09
CA THR A 509 20.31 18.41 7.57
C THR A 509 19.21 17.83 8.45
N VAL A 510 18.44 16.92 7.86
CA VAL A 510 17.36 16.21 8.54
C VAL A 510 17.54 14.72 8.33
N ASN A 511 17.33 13.96 9.39
CA ASN A 511 17.23 12.51 9.37
C ASN A 511 15.79 12.14 9.70
N VAL A 512 15.18 11.31 8.88
CA VAL A 512 13.84 10.76 9.13
C VAL A 512 13.97 9.26 9.33
N THR A 513 13.75 8.80 10.56
CA THR A 513 13.80 7.38 10.91
C THR A 513 12.39 6.82 10.99
N THR A 514 12.12 5.78 10.22
CA THR A 514 10.84 5.05 10.26
C THR A 514 10.74 4.14 11.48
N PRO A 515 9.52 3.73 11.89
CA PRO A 515 9.32 2.74 12.95
C PRO A 515 10.07 1.42 12.76
N GLY A 516 10.33 1.04 11.51
CA GLY A 516 11.11 -0.16 11.15
C GLY A 516 12.63 0.04 11.19
N GLY A 517 13.12 1.19 11.67
CA GLY A 517 14.55 1.48 11.86
C GLY A 517 15.29 2.01 10.61
N ALA A 518 14.65 2.03 9.44
CA ALA A 518 15.25 2.66 8.25
C ALA A 518 15.35 4.17 8.44
N THR A 519 16.54 4.74 8.22
CA THR A 519 16.82 6.18 8.36
C THR A 519 17.13 6.77 7.00
N TYR A 520 16.48 7.89 6.69
CA TYR A 520 16.62 8.61 5.43
C TYR A 520 17.19 9.99 5.71
N HIS A 521 18.15 10.40 4.87
CA HIS A 521 18.85 11.66 5.01
C HIS A 521 18.29 12.69 4.04
N GLY A 522 18.21 13.93 4.51
CA GLY A 522 17.82 15.06 3.71
C GLY A 522 18.63 16.31 4.01
N SER A 523 18.71 17.17 3.00
CA SER A 523 19.48 18.42 3.05
C SER A 523 18.58 19.61 2.81
N ARG A 524 18.83 20.71 3.54
CA ARG A 524 18.13 21.98 3.31
C ARG A 524 18.51 22.55 1.95
N ILE A 525 17.51 22.80 1.11
CA ILE A 525 17.68 23.36 -0.26
C ILE A 525 17.21 24.81 -0.38
N GLY A 526 16.56 25.34 0.65
CA GLY A 526 16.05 26.71 0.64
C GLY A 526 15.10 26.99 1.80
N ASP A 527 14.37 28.09 1.68
CA ASP A 527 13.32 28.44 2.62
C ASP A 527 12.09 27.56 2.41
N ALA A 528 11.35 27.32 3.49
CA ALA A 528 10.12 26.54 3.43
C ALA A 528 9.10 27.28 2.55
N VAL A 529 8.49 26.56 1.62
CA VAL A 529 7.47 27.16 0.75
C VAL A 529 6.12 26.95 1.42
N GLY A 530 5.66 27.98 2.14
CA GLY A 530 4.33 27.96 2.74
C GLY A 530 3.26 27.70 1.67
N GLY A 531 2.47 26.65 1.87
CA GLY A 531 1.30 26.31 1.05
C GLY A 531 0.03 26.95 1.58
#